data_AF-A0A6V7QRA8-F1
#
_entry.id   AF-A0A6V7QRA8-F1
#
_cell.length_a   1.000
_cell.length_b   1.000
_cell.length_c   1.000
_cell.angle_alpha   90.00
_cell.angle_beta   90.00
_cell.angle_gamma   90.00
#
_symmetry.space_group_name_H-M   'P 1'
#
loop_
_entity.id
_entity.type
_entity.pdbx_description
1 polymer ?
#
loop_
_entity_poly.entity_id
_entity_poly.type
_entity_poly.pdbx_seq_one_letter_code
_entity_poly.pdbx_strand_id
1 'polypeptide(L)'
;MGCSAGLISIDLAKQLLQVHRNTYALVVSMENITLNWYFGNNRSMLVSNCLFRMGGAAILLTNRRSERRRSKYQLVHTVRTHRGADDRSYGCVFQEEDNTGRIGVALSKDLMAVAGEALKTNITTLGPLVLPLSEQLLFLVTLVAKKVFKMNKVKPYIPDFKMAFEHFCIHAGGGRCWTSWRRTWS
;
A
#
# COMPACT_ATOMS: atom_id res chain seq x y z
N MET A 1 -11.31 7.62 2.90
CA MET A 1 -10.29 6.54 2.85
C MET A 1 -9.77 6.25 1.44
N GLY A 2 -10.33 6.87 0.38
CA GLY A 2 -9.72 7.03 -0.94
C GLY A 2 -9.12 5.76 -1.54
N CYS A 3 -8.01 5.92 -2.27
CA CYS A 3 -7.29 4.82 -2.95
C CYS A 3 -6.80 3.69 -2.02
N SER A 4 -6.80 3.90 -0.69
CA SER A 4 -6.40 2.88 0.29
C SER A 4 -7.57 2.00 0.78
N ALA A 5 -8.81 2.36 0.45
CA ALA A 5 -10.00 1.69 0.94
C ALA A 5 -10.00 0.19 0.65
N GLY A 6 -9.57 -0.22 -0.55
CA GLY A 6 -9.51 -1.64 -0.92
C GLY A 6 -8.65 -2.47 0.05
N LEU A 7 -7.48 -1.97 0.44
CA LEU A 7 -6.58 -2.70 1.35
C LEU A 7 -7.05 -2.67 2.80
N ILE A 8 -7.69 -1.57 3.21
CA ILE A 8 -8.32 -1.48 4.53
C ILE A 8 -9.48 -2.50 4.62
N SER A 9 -10.27 -2.65 3.58
CA SER A 9 -11.34 -3.65 3.52
C SER A 9 -10.82 -5.08 3.58
N ILE A 10 -9.68 -5.37 2.95
CA ILE A 10 -9.02 -6.68 3.05
C ILE A 10 -8.54 -6.95 4.48
N ASP A 11 -7.93 -5.97 5.14
CA ASP A 11 -7.47 -6.11 6.52
C ASP A 11 -8.65 -6.34 7.48
N LEU A 12 -9.74 -5.61 7.30
CA LEU A 12 -10.98 -5.84 8.04
C LEU A 12 -11.55 -7.23 7.79
N ALA A 13 -11.62 -7.67 6.53
CA ALA A 13 -12.10 -9.01 6.17
C ALA A 13 -11.23 -10.12 6.79
N LYS A 14 -9.90 -9.92 6.84
CA LYS A 14 -8.98 -10.82 7.54
C LYS A 14 -9.32 -10.92 9.03
N GLN A 15 -9.53 -9.79 9.71
CA GLN A 15 -9.90 -9.77 11.13
C GLN A 15 -11.24 -10.48 11.36
N LEU A 16 -12.24 -10.23 10.52
CA LEU A 16 -13.54 -10.93 10.61
C LEU A 16 -13.42 -12.43 10.39
N LEU A 17 -12.61 -12.88 9.43
CA LEU A 17 -12.34 -14.30 9.20
C LEU A 17 -11.53 -14.96 10.32
N GLN A 18 -10.83 -14.21 11.16
CA GLN A 18 -10.18 -14.76 12.36
C GLN A 18 -11.20 -15.05 13.47
N VAL A 19 -12.28 -14.28 13.53
CA VAL A 19 -13.37 -14.47 14.51
C VAL A 19 -14.35 -15.54 14.03
N HIS A 20 -14.76 -15.50 12.77
CA HIS A 20 -15.76 -16.41 12.20
C HIS A 20 -15.10 -17.60 11.49
N ARG A 21 -15.20 -18.80 12.08
CA ARG A 21 -14.62 -20.03 11.50
C ARG A 21 -15.37 -20.48 10.24
N ASN A 22 -14.65 -21.11 9.31
CA ASN A 22 -15.17 -21.75 8.10
C ASN A 22 -16.12 -20.89 7.25
N THR A 23 -15.80 -19.61 7.08
CA THR A 23 -16.64 -18.63 6.39
C THR A 23 -15.93 -18.06 5.16
N TYR A 24 -16.69 -17.40 4.29
CA TYR A 24 -16.18 -16.60 3.18
C TYR A 24 -16.41 -15.12 3.44
N ALA A 25 -15.48 -14.29 2.99
CA ALA A 25 -15.65 -12.85 2.95
C ALA A 25 -15.44 -12.36 1.51
N LEU A 26 -16.44 -11.69 0.95
CA LEU A 26 -16.35 -11.04 -0.35
C LEU A 26 -16.06 -9.56 -0.14
N VAL A 27 -14.91 -9.10 -0.61
CA VAL A 27 -14.54 -7.68 -0.61
C VAL A 27 -14.77 -7.14 -2.00
N VAL A 28 -15.65 -6.15 -2.14
CA VAL A 28 -15.91 -5.44 -3.40
C VAL A 28 -15.44 -4.01 -3.25
N SER A 29 -14.59 -3.56 -4.17
CA SER A 29 -14.13 -2.18 -4.28
C SER A 29 -14.61 -1.65 -5.62
N MET A 30 -15.31 -0.52 -5.60
CA MET A 30 -15.76 0.17 -6.80
C MET A 30 -15.39 1.64 -6.69
N GLU A 31 -14.87 2.19 -7.78
CA GLU A 31 -14.52 3.60 -7.90
C GLU A 31 -15.28 4.19 -9.08
N ASN A 32 -16.12 5.20 -8.80
CA ASN A 32 -16.89 5.93 -9.79
C ASN A 32 -16.49 7.41 -9.75
N ILE A 33 -16.05 7.94 -10.90
CA ILE A 33 -15.51 9.29 -11.05
C ILE A 33 -16.48 10.21 -11.79
N THR A 34 -17.61 9.69 -12.28
CA THR A 34 -18.60 10.51 -13.03
C THR A 34 -19.04 11.76 -12.27
N LEU A 35 -19.12 11.70 -10.94
CA LEU A 35 -19.54 12.84 -10.10
C LEU A 35 -18.39 13.77 -9.69
N ASN A 36 -17.14 13.42 -9.97
CA ASN A 36 -15.95 14.17 -9.55
C ASN A 36 -15.17 14.77 -10.73
N TRP A 37 -15.80 14.87 -11.91
CA TRP A 37 -15.15 15.45 -13.08
C TRP A 37 -14.99 16.96 -12.91
N TYR A 38 -13.74 17.43 -12.97
CA TYR A 38 -13.45 18.85 -12.80
C TYR A 38 -13.61 19.60 -14.14
N PHE A 39 -14.52 20.59 -14.18
CA PHE A 39 -14.81 21.39 -15.39
C PHE A 39 -14.14 22.77 -15.40
N GLY A 40 -13.33 23.11 -14.39
CA GLY A 40 -12.62 24.38 -14.34
C GLY A 40 -11.28 24.35 -15.07
N ASN A 41 -10.46 25.38 -14.85
CA ASN A 41 -9.18 25.56 -15.54
C ASN A 41 -7.96 25.49 -14.61
N ASN A 42 -8.17 25.10 -13.35
CA ASN A 42 -7.06 24.91 -12.43
C ASN A 42 -6.25 23.66 -12.83
N ARG A 43 -4.96 23.87 -13.17
CA ARG A 43 -4.08 22.80 -13.65
C ARG A 43 -3.90 21.67 -12.62
N SER A 44 -3.82 21.98 -11.32
CA SER A 44 -3.63 20.95 -10.27
C SER A 44 -4.83 20.00 -10.16
N MET A 45 -6.03 20.48 -10.48
CA MET A 45 -7.27 19.72 -10.48
C MET A 45 -7.52 19.04 -11.83
N LEU A 46 -7.10 19.62 -12.96
CA LEU A 46 -7.25 18.96 -14.27
C LEU A 46 -6.48 17.65 -14.38
N VAL A 47 -5.35 17.51 -13.67
CA VAL A 47 -4.58 16.27 -13.63
C VAL A 47 -5.41 15.11 -13.08
N SER A 48 -6.35 15.35 -12.14
CA SER A 48 -7.21 14.30 -11.59
C SER A 48 -8.09 13.66 -12.67
N ASN A 49 -8.60 14.45 -13.62
CA ASN A 49 -9.42 13.94 -14.73
C ASN A 49 -8.64 13.01 -15.67
N CYS A 50 -7.33 13.22 -15.80
CA CYS A 50 -6.47 12.37 -16.63
C CYS A 50 -6.02 11.08 -15.92
N LEU A 51 -5.83 11.16 -14.60
CA LEU A 51 -5.30 10.06 -13.80
C LEU A 51 -6.38 9.07 -13.34
N PHE A 52 -7.53 9.57 -12.91
CA PHE A 52 -8.56 8.70 -12.34
C PHE A 52 -9.37 8.00 -13.45
N ARG A 53 -9.59 6.69 -13.26
CA ARG A 53 -10.39 5.85 -14.14
C ARG A 53 -11.41 5.08 -13.33
N MET A 54 -12.59 4.88 -13.92
CA MET A 54 -13.65 4.14 -13.26
C MET A 54 -13.37 2.65 -13.34
N GLY A 55 -13.66 1.93 -12.27
CA GLY A 55 -13.39 0.50 -12.21
C GLY A 55 -13.96 -0.16 -10.98
N GLY A 56 -14.00 -1.49 -11.02
CA GLY A 56 -14.41 -2.31 -9.91
C GLY A 56 -13.54 -3.56 -9.82
N ALA A 57 -13.30 -4.01 -8.59
CA ALA A 57 -12.60 -5.25 -8.30
C ALA A 57 -13.31 -5.97 -7.16
N ALA A 58 -13.33 -7.30 -7.23
CA ALA A 58 -13.86 -8.14 -6.16
C ALA A 58 -12.84 -9.23 -5.81
N ILE A 59 -12.66 -9.46 -4.50
CA ILE A 59 -11.76 -10.47 -3.96
C ILE A 59 -12.55 -11.33 -2.98
N LEU A 60 -12.53 -12.65 -3.20
CA LEU A 60 -13.10 -13.63 -2.29
C LEU A 60 -12.00 -14.18 -1.37
N LEU A 61 -12.20 -14.05 -0.06
CA LEU A 61 -11.32 -14.54 1.00
C LEU A 61 -12.01 -15.67 1.76
N THR A 62 -11.23 -16.64 2.25
CA THR A 62 -11.76 -17.73 3.08
C THR A 62 -10.72 -18.21 4.09
N ASN A 63 -11.21 -18.72 5.22
CA ASN A 63 -10.40 -19.44 6.22
C ASN A 63 -10.64 -20.96 6.21
N ARG A 64 -11.36 -21.49 5.21
CA ARG A 64 -11.63 -22.93 5.05
C ARG A 64 -10.39 -23.67 4.58
N ARG A 65 -9.94 -24.66 5.37
CA ARG A 65 -8.78 -25.49 5.01
C ARG A 65 -9.00 -26.32 3.73
N SER A 66 -10.24 -26.73 3.45
CA SER A 66 -10.60 -27.46 2.24
C SER A 66 -10.32 -26.68 0.95
N GLU A 67 -10.49 -25.35 1.00
CA GLU A 67 -10.32 -24.47 -0.15
C GLU A 67 -8.85 -24.05 -0.38
N ARG A 68 -7.92 -24.49 0.48
CA ARG A 68 -6.52 -24.08 0.39
C ARG A 68 -5.89 -24.45 -0.95
N ARG A 69 -6.25 -25.61 -1.52
CA ARG A 69 -5.76 -26.06 -2.84
C ARG A 69 -6.33 -25.27 -4.03
N ARG A 70 -7.47 -24.59 -3.83
CA ARG A 70 -8.14 -23.78 -4.87
C ARG A 70 -7.78 -22.29 -4.78
N SER A 71 -7.18 -21.87 -3.66
CA SER A 71 -6.85 -20.48 -3.39
C SER A 71 -5.67 -20.02 -4.25
N LYS A 72 -5.84 -18.91 -4.98
CA LYS A 72 -4.78 -18.36 -5.85
C LYS A 72 -3.61 -17.78 -5.06
N TYR A 73 -3.90 -17.21 -3.90
CA TYR A 73 -2.94 -16.52 -3.05
C TYR A 73 -3.25 -16.74 -1.57
N GLN A 74 -2.22 -16.69 -0.73
CA GLN A 74 -2.37 -16.69 0.72
C GLN A 74 -2.06 -15.29 1.28
N LEU A 75 -2.99 -14.74 2.05
CA LEU A 75 -2.79 -13.50 2.80
C LEU A 75 -2.03 -13.80 4.10
N VAL A 76 -0.76 -13.40 4.18
CA VAL A 76 0.11 -13.68 5.34
C VAL A 76 0.16 -12.47 6.27
N HIS A 77 0.67 -11.33 5.78
CA HIS A 77 0.86 -10.12 6.56
C HIS A 77 0.12 -8.95 5.92
N THR A 78 -0.46 -8.11 6.78
CA THR A 78 -1.09 -6.84 6.43
C THR A 78 -0.44 -5.77 7.30
N VAL A 79 0.12 -4.72 6.69
CA VAL A 79 0.78 -3.62 7.41
C VAL A 79 0.26 -2.29 6.89
N ARG A 80 -0.17 -1.44 7.82
CA ARG A 80 -0.70 -0.11 7.53
C ARG A 80 0.20 0.95 8.14
N THR A 81 0.56 1.94 7.34
CA THR A 81 1.27 3.14 7.77
C THR A 81 0.37 4.35 7.57
N HIS A 82 0.25 5.23 8.57
CA HIS A 82 -0.55 6.45 8.50
C HIS A 82 0.35 7.66 8.74
N ARG A 83 0.33 8.63 7.81
CA ARG A 83 1.13 9.86 7.88
C ARG A 83 0.27 11.12 7.93
N GLY A 84 -1.00 11.03 8.29
CA GLY A 84 -1.91 12.19 8.31
C GLY A 84 -1.55 13.29 9.33
N ALA A 85 -0.58 13.06 10.22
CA ALA A 85 -0.06 14.07 11.13
C ALA A 85 1.02 14.98 10.50
N ASP A 86 1.51 14.64 9.30
CA ASP A 86 2.43 15.49 8.53
C ASP A 86 1.60 16.35 7.58
N ASP A 87 1.65 17.67 7.74
CA ASP A 87 0.84 18.62 6.96
C ASP A 87 1.04 18.46 5.45
N ARG A 88 2.27 18.14 5.02
CA ARG A 88 2.56 17.87 3.60
C ARG A 88 1.84 16.62 3.12
N SER A 89 1.73 15.63 3.98
CA SER A 89 1.00 14.39 3.69
C SER A 89 -0.51 14.59 3.73
N TYR A 90 -1.00 15.43 4.64
CA TYR A 90 -2.42 15.76 4.75
C TYR A 90 -2.92 16.58 3.54
N GLY A 91 -2.17 17.63 3.16
CA GLY A 91 -2.50 18.51 2.05
C GLY A 91 -2.10 17.99 0.67
N CYS A 92 -1.58 16.76 0.54
CA CYS A 92 -1.07 16.28 -0.75
C CYS A 92 -2.17 15.97 -1.77
N VAL A 93 -3.34 15.55 -1.30
CA VAL A 93 -4.54 15.29 -2.08
C VAL A 93 -5.72 15.81 -1.29
N PHE A 94 -6.32 16.90 -1.76
CA PHE A 94 -7.44 17.53 -1.07
C PHE A 94 -8.56 17.85 -2.06
N GLN A 95 -9.80 17.69 -1.62
CA GLN A 95 -10.96 18.14 -2.39
C GLN A 95 -11.28 19.57 -1.96
N GLU A 96 -11.18 20.50 -2.89
CA GLU A 96 -11.36 21.92 -2.63
C GLU A 96 -12.13 22.58 -3.77
N GLU A 97 -12.65 23.78 -3.51
CA GLU A 97 -13.39 24.58 -4.47
C GLU A 97 -12.45 25.58 -5.14
N ASP A 98 -12.56 25.70 -6.47
CA ASP A 98 -11.81 26.72 -7.20
C ASP A 98 -12.43 28.12 -7.06
N ASN A 99 -11.73 29.14 -7.57
CA ASN A 99 -12.18 30.54 -7.52
C ASN A 99 -13.51 30.80 -8.25
N THR A 100 -14.02 29.84 -9.04
CA THR A 100 -15.28 29.91 -9.79
C THR A 100 -16.39 29.07 -9.15
N GLY A 101 -16.17 28.54 -7.96
CA GLY A 101 -17.12 27.75 -7.22
C GLY A 101 -17.20 26.27 -7.66
N ARG A 102 -16.22 25.79 -8.41
CA ARG A 102 -16.20 24.41 -8.93
C ARG A 102 -15.35 23.53 -8.04
N ILE A 103 -15.96 22.46 -7.54
CA ILE A 103 -15.28 21.49 -6.69
C ILE A 103 -14.38 20.59 -7.55
N GLY A 104 -13.14 20.40 -7.12
CA GLY A 104 -12.16 19.52 -7.77
C GLY A 104 -11.24 18.86 -6.75
N VAL A 105 -10.50 17.84 -7.18
CA VAL A 105 -9.46 17.20 -6.36
C VAL A 105 -8.11 17.79 -6.75
N ALA A 106 -7.54 18.60 -5.86
CA ALA A 106 -6.22 19.17 -6.04
C ALA A 106 -5.13 18.18 -5.66
N LEU A 107 -4.17 17.97 -6.58
CA LEU A 107 -2.98 17.17 -6.34
C LEU A 107 -1.76 18.08 -6.15
N SER A 108 -1.13 18.01 -4.97
CA SER A 108 0.11 18.73 -4.69
C SER A 108 1.31 18.11 -5.42
N LYS A 109 2.31 18.93 -5.72
CA LYS A 109 3.60 18.47 -6.28
C LYS A 109 4.37 17.57 -5.31
N ASP A 110 4.12 17.70 -4.02
CA ASP A 110 4.77 16.90 -2.97
C ASP A 110 4.25 15.46 -2.90
N LEU A 111 3.17 15.13 -3.63
CA LEU A 111 2.53 13.82 -3.62
C LEU A 111 3.53 12.68 -3.88
N MET A 112 4.46 12.86 -4.81
CA MET A 112 5.47 11.84 -5.14
C MET A 112 6.50 11.65 -4.04
N ALA A 113 6.96 12.74 -3.42
CA ALA A 113 7.91 12.70 -2.32
C ALA A 113 7.28 12.05 -1.08
N VAL A 114 6.08 12.50 -0.69
CA VAL A 114 5.31 11.94 0.43
C VAL A 114 5.03 10.44 0.21
N ALA A 115 4.61 10.06 -1.00
CA ALA A 115 4.36 8.65 -1.31
C ALA A 115 5.65 7.80 -1.24
N GLY A 116 6.80 8.37 -1.63
CA GLY A 116 8.11 7.72 -1.52
C GLY A 116 8.54 7.52 -0.06
N GLU A 117 8.36 8.54 0.79
CA GLU A 117 8.63 8.45 2.22
C GLU A 117 7.73 7.43 2.92
N ALA A 118 6.42 7.48 2.65
CA ALA A 118 5.45 6.53 3.19
C ALA A 118 5.77 5.09 2.78
N LEU A 119 6.17 4.90 1.52
CA LEU A 119 6.62 3.61 1.00
C LEU A 119 7.87 3.11 1.74
N LYS A 120 8.88 3.98 1.90
CA LYS A 120 10.11 3.64 2.62
C LYS A 120 9.80 3.18 4.03
N THR A 121 8.95 3.89 4.76
CA THR A 121 8.50 3.51 6.11
C THR A 121 7.77 2.16 6.11
N ASN A 122 6.89 1.92 5.13
CA ASN A 122 6.16 0.66 5.03
C ASN A 122 7.10 -0.53 4.72
N ILE A 123 8.08 -0.37 3.83
CA ILE A 123 9.09 -1.40 3.55
C ILE A 123 9.96 -1.66 4.78
N THR A 124 10.38 -0.62 5.51
CA THR A 124 11.20 -0.81 6.71
C THR A 124 10.45 -1.54 7.83
N THR A 125 9.11 -1.43 7.87
CA THR A 125 8.28 -2.14 8.85
C THR A 125 7.91 -3.55 8.39
N LEU A 126 7.69 -3.75 7.09
CA LEU A 126 7.45 -5.07 6.50
C LEU A 126 8.71 -5.94 6.42
N GLY A 127 9.89 -5.35 6.23
CA GLY A 127 11.15 -6.08 6.04
C GLY A 127 11.40 -7.14 7.11
N PRO A 128 11.35 -6.81 8.41
CA PRO A 128 11.49 -7.80 9.49
C PRO A 128 10.37 -8.84 9.59
N LEU A 129 9.21 -8.64 8.94
CA LEU A 129 8.11 -9.61 8.97
C LEU A 129 8.17 -10.61 7.81
N VAL A 130 8.84 -10.24 6.71
CA VAL A 130 8.83 -11.00 5.46
C VAL A 130 10.20 -11.57 5.08
N LEU A 131 11.29 -11.03 5.63
CA LEU A 131 12.64 -11.49 5.34
C LEU A 131 13.00 -12.74 6.16
N PRO A 132 13.68 -13.73 5.58
CA PRO A 132 14.21 -14.87 6.33
C PRO A 132 15.20 -14.41 7.41
N LEU A 133 15.26 -15.13 8.55
CA LEU A 133 16.08 -14.76 9.71
C LEU A 133 17.56 -14.54 9.37
N SER A 134 18.10 -15.24 8.37
CA SER A 134 19.47 -15.08 7.88
C SER A 134 19.74 -13.69 7.27
N GLU A 135 18.79 -13.16 6.50
CA GLU A 135 18.87 -11.82 5.88
C GLU A 135 18.70 -10.71 6.93
N GLN A 136 17.82 -10.93 7.89
CA GLN A 136 17.64 -10.00 9.01
C GLN A 136 18.89 -9.91 9.89
N LEU A 137 19.56 -11.04 10.15
CA LEU A 137 20.82 -11.07 10.88
C LEU A 137 21.93 -10.35 10.11
N LEU A 138 22.07 -10.55 8.79
CA LEU A 138 23.06 -9.82 7.98
C LEU A 138 22.81 -8.31 7.97
N PHE A 139 21.56 -7.89 7.81
CA PHE A 139 21.17 -6.48 7.86
C PHE A 139 21.42 -5.85 9.24
N LEU A 140 21.09 -6.58 10.31
CA LEU A 140 21.27 -6.10 11.67
C LEU A 140 22.75 -6.04 12.07
N VAL A 141 23.56 -7.04 11.69
CA VAL A 141 25.02 -7.03 11.88
C VAL A 141 25.67 -5.88 11.13
N THR A 142 25.28 -5.62 9.89
CA THR A 142 25.83 -4.48 9.12
C THR A 142 25.38 -3.12 9.65
N LEU A 143 24.15 -3.00 10.17
CA LEU A 143 23.70 -1.80 10.88
C LEU A 143 24.45 -1.57 12.19
N VAL A 144 24.67 -2.62 12.99
CA VAL A 144 25.43 -2.54 14.25
C VAL A 144 26.90 -2.23 13.98
N ALA A 145 27.52 -2.89 12.99
CA ALA A 145 28.89 -2.59 12.54
C ALA A 145 29.06 -1.13 12.11
N LYS A 146 28.06 -0.57 11.43
CA LYS A 146 28.12 0.83 10.99
C LYS A 146 27.82 1.82 12.12
N LYS A 147 26.82 1.54 12.95
CA LYS A 147 26.31 2.49 13.95
C LYS A 147 27.04 2.43 15.30
N VAL A 148 27.47 1.25 15.72
CA VAL A 148 28.19 1.03 16.99
C VAL A 148 29.70 1.03 16.75
N PHE A 149 30.17 0.32 15.73
CA PHE A 149 31.62 0.21 15.46
C PHE A 149 32.18 1.33 14.55
N LYS A 150 31.37 2.32 14.16
CA LYS A 150 31.74 3.48 13.30
C LYS A 150 32.55 3.09 12.04
N MET A 151 32.31 1.90 11.50
CA MET A 151 33.00 1.41 10.31
C MET A 151 32.38 2.03 9.04
N ASN A 152 32.79 3.25 8.71
CA ASN A 152 32.29 4.01 7.55
C ASN A 152 32.59 3.35 6.19
N LYS A 153 33.46 2.33 6.13
CA LYS A 153 33.81 1.58 4.91
C LYS A 153 32.86 0.42 4.58
N VAL A 154 31.96 0.02 5.49
CA VAL A 154 31.03 -1.08 5.23
C VAL A 154 29.87 -0.54 4.39
N LYS A 155 29.76 -1.04 3.14
CA LYS A 155 28.62 -0.74 2.28
C LYS A 155 27.35 -1.21 2.98
N PRO A 156 26.29 -0.38 3.09
CA PRO A 156 25.03 -0.83 3.65
C PRO A 156 24.53 -2.02 2.83
N TYR A 157 24.34 -3.15 3.48
CA TYR A 157 23.78 -4.33 2.83
C TYR A 157 22.33 -4.04 2.48
N ILE A 158 22.00 -4.16 1.20
CA ILE A 158 20.63 -4.02 0.69
C ILE A 158 20.04 -5.43 0.73
N PRO A 159 19.06 -5.73 1.61
CA PRO A 159 18.46 -7.04 1.69
C PRO A 159 17.88 -7.45 0.34
N ASP A 160 18.12 -8.68 -0.09
CA ASP A 160 17.55 -9.14 -1.36
C ASP A 160 16.08 -9.52 -1.19
N PHE A 161 15.22 -8.55 -1.49
CA PHE A 161 13.77 -8.70 -1.41
C PHE A 161 13.19 -9.63 -2.50
N LYS A 162 13.97 -10.09 -3.50
CA LYS A 162 13.50 -11.07 -4.49
C LYS A 162 13.17 -12.43 -3.88
N MET A 163 13.86 -12.81 -2.79
CA MET A 163 13.61 -14.09 -2.10
C MET A 163 12.31 -14.08 -1.28
N ALA A 164 11.82 -12.89 -0.90
CA ALA A 164 10.64 -12.73 -0.04
C ALA A 164 9.34 -12.44 -0.81
N PHE A 165 9.42 -11.99 -2.06
CA PHE A 165 8.27 -11.51 -2.83
C PHE A 165 8.29 -12.00 -4.28
N GLU A 166 7.29 -12.80 -4.67
CA GLU A 166 7.13 -13.28 -6.05
C GLU A 166 6.43 -12.27 -6.97
N HIS A 167 5.52 -11.45 -6.40
CA HIS A 167 4.76 -10.46 -7.14
C HIS A 167 4.69 -9.15 -6.37
N PHE A 168 5.12 -8.07 -7.01
CA PHE A 168 4.92 -6.70 -6.55
C PHE A 168 3.75 -6.10 -7.32
N CYS A 169 2.72 -5.65 -6.61
CA CYS A 169 1.72 -4.78 -7.21
C CYS A 169 1.90 -3.39 -6.59
N ILE A 170 2.46 -2.48 -7.37
CA ILE A 170 2.56 -1.07 -7.02
C ILE A 170 1.41 -0.40 -7.75
N HIS A 171 0.34 -0.04 -7.03
CA HIS A 171 -0.78 0.69 -7.64
C HIS A 171 -0.27 2.04 -8.19
N ALA A 172 -0.57 2.31 -9.46
CA ALA A 172 0.00 3.43 -10.23
C ALA A 172 -0.83 4.73 -10.18
N GLY A 173 -1.98 4.74 -9.49
CA GLY A 173 -2.65 5.98 -9.05
C GLY A 173 -2.24 6.27 -7.61
N GLY A 174 -2.04 7.54 -7.24
CA GLY A 174 -1.56 7.95 -5.91
C GLY A 174 -2.04 7.04 -4.76
N GLY A 175 -1.07 6.40 -4.09
CA GLY A 175 -1.33 5.44 -3.01
C GLY A 175 -0.55 4.14 -3.16
N ARG A 176 0.74 4.15 -2.81
CA ARG A 176 1.54 2.92 -2.69
C ARG A 176 1.27 2.26 -1.34
N CYS A 177 0.14 1.59 -1.24
CA CYS A 177 -0.13 0.67 -0.15
C CYS A 177 0.23 -0.74 -0.65
N TRP A 178 1.19 -1.37 0.02
CA TRP A 178 1.79 -2.64 -0.41
C TRP A 178 0.95 -3.81 0.07
N THR A 179 0.53 -4.66 -0.87
CA THR A 179 0.12 -6.03 -0.56
C THR A 179 1.10 -7.01 -1.15
N SER A 180 1.74 -7.77 -0.27
CA SER A 180 2.46 -8.97 -0.63
C SER A 180 1.49 -10.15 -0.66
N TRP A 181 1.51 -10.88 -1.76
CA TRP A 181 0.76 -12.12 -1.93
C TRP A 181 1.76 -13.23 -2.22
N ARG A 182 1.81 -14.24 -1.35
CA ARG A 182 2.62 -15.45 -1.61
C ARG A 182 1.73 -16.46 -2.34
N ARG A 183 2.13 -16.93 -3.53
CA ARG A 183 1.53 -18.13 -4.10
C ARG A 183 2.01 -19.31 -3.27
N THR A 184 1.09 -20.15 -2.83
CA THR A 184 1.43 -21.51 -2.43
C THR A 184 1.46 -22.35 -3.70
N TRP A 185 2.64 -22.61 -4.24
CA TRP A 185 2.83 -23.85 -4.99
C TRP A 185 2.85 -24.98 -3.96
N SER A 186 1.89 -25.89 -4.09
CA SER A 186 1.85 -27.18 -3.41
C SER A 186 2.97 -28.09 -3.91
#